data_AF-A0A1H7UVT3-F1
#
_entry.id   AF-A0A1H7UVT3-F1
#
_cell.length_a   1.000
_cell.length_b   1.000
_cell.length_c   1.000
_cell.angle_alpha   90.00
_cell.angle_beta   90.00
_cell.angle_gamma   90.00
#
_symmetry.space_group_name_H-M   'P 1'
#
loop_
_entity.id
_entity.type
_entity.pdbx_description
1 polymer ?
#
loop_
_entity_poly.entity_id
_entity_poly.type
_entity_poly.pdbx_seq_one_letter_code
_entity_poly.pdbx_strand_id
1 'polypeptide(L)' 'MPDDRGRRYGRLMSVVPEETGDERADAVVAALGRLAELPVGEHVAVFEEAFSALEARLAAVDDL' A
#
# COMPACT_ATOMS: atom_id res chain seq x y z
N MET A 1 32.26 17.62 -16.01
CA MET A 1 31.60 16.64 -15.11
C MET A 1 30.14 17.05 -14.99
N PRO A 2 29.20 16.41 -15.71
CA PRO A 2 27.77 16.66 -15.53
C PRO A 2 27.28 15.90 -14.29
N ASP A 3 26.53 16.57 -13.42
CA ASP A 3 26.04 16.00 -12.16
C ASP A 3 25.15 14.76 -12.37
N ASP A 4 25.52 13.66 -11.71
CA ASP A 4 24.83 12.35 -11.66
C ASP A 4 23.46 12.36 -10.95
N ARG A 5 22.85 13.54 -10.77
CA ARG A 5 21.56 13.70 -10.08
C ARG A 5 20.36 13.37 -10.97
N GLY A 6 20.54 13.35 -12.30
CA GLY A 6 19.48 13.03 -13.27
C GLY A 6 19.16 11.54 -13.43
N ARG A 7 20.07 10.62 -13.05
CA ARG A 7 19.83 9.17 -13.15
C ARG A 7 19.11 8.55 -11.95
N ARG A 8 19.02 9.27 -10.83
CA ARG A 8 18.50 8.70 -9.57
C ARG A 8 16.98 8.78 -9.44
N TYR A 9 16.31 9.61 -10.24
CA TYR A 9 14.85 9.75 -10.23
C TYR A 9 14.15 9.14 -11.46
N GLY A 10 14.90 8.68 -12.47
CA GLY A 10 14.37 7.89 -13.59
C GLY A 10 13.98 6.45 -13.21
N ARG A 11 14.26 6.07 -11.96
CA ARG A 11 13.81 4.85 -11.30
C ARG A 11 13.07 5.27 -10.02
N LEU A 12 11.95 5.97 -10.14
CA LEU A 12 10.89 5.81 -9.15
C LEU A 12 10.47 4.35 -9.27
N MET A 13 11.12 3.53 -8.47
CA MET A 13 10.79 2.13 -8.30
C MET A 13 9.28 2.09 -8.07
N SER A 14 8.57 1.37 -8.92
CA SER A 14 7.42 0.60 -8.46
C SER A 14 7.96 -0.23 -7.30
N VAL A 15 7.96 0.32 -6.09
CA VAL A 15 8.19 -0.45 -4.87
C VAL A 15 6.93 -1.27 -4.76
N VAL A 16 6.96 -2.46 -5.36
CA VAL A 16 5.98 -3.48 -5.03
C VAL A 16 6.16 -3.68 -3.52
N PRO A 17 5.11 -3.45 -2.72
CA PRO A 17 5.22 -3.65 -1.27
C PRO A 17 5.73 -5.06 -1.01
N GLU A 18 6.70 -5.19 -0.11
CA GLU A 18 7.15 -6.51 0.34
C GLU A 18 5.97 -7.25 0.96
N GLU A 19 5.80 -8.52 0.58
CA GLU A 19 4.75 -9.37 1.14
C GLU A 19 4.99 -9.56 2.65
N THR A 20 3.93 -9.39 3.42
CA THR A 20 3.93 -9.57 4.88
C THR A 20 3.97 -11.05 5.26
N GLY A 21 3.69 -11.95 4.31
CA GLY A 21 3.52 -13.38 4.53
C GLY A 21 2.13 -13.76 5.04
N ASP A 22 1.23 -12.77 5.20
CA ASP A 22 -0.19 -12.97 5.48
C ASP A 22 -1.00 -12.57 4.25
N GLU A 23 -1.54 -13.56 3.53
CA GLU A 23 -2.31 -13.37 2.30
C GLU A 23 -3.45 -12.36 2.45
N ARG A 24 -4.04 -12.25 3.64
CA ARG A 24 -5.15 -11.31 3.90
C ARG A 24 -4.63 -9.89 4.09
N ALA A 25 -3.51 -9.71 4.80
CA ALA A 25 -2.87 -8.41 4.93
C ALA A 25 -2.33 -7.93 3.56
N ASP A 26 -1.72 -8.84 2.79
CA ASP A 26 -1.19 -8.55 1.46
C ASP A 26 -2.31 -8.15 0.48
N ALA A 27 -3.48 -8.80 0.56
CA ALA A 27 -4.65 -8.42 -0.23
C ALA A 27 -5.17 -7.01 0.11
N VAL A 28 -5.18 -6.63 1.40
CA VAL A 28 -5.57 -5.28 1.84
C VAL A 28 -4.60 -4.22 1.30
N VAL A 29 -3.29 -4.49 1.38
CA VAL A 29 -2.25 -3.59 0.87
C VAL A 29 -2.32 -3.48 -0.66
N ALA A 30 -2.53 -4.59 -1.37
CA ALA A 30 -2.70 -4.60 -2.82
C ALA A 30 -3.92 -3.77 -3.26
N ALA A 31 -5.02 -3.81 -2.51
CA ALA A 31 -6.21 -3.02 -2.79
C ALA A 31 -5.96 -1.51 -2.77
N LEU A 32 -4.99 -1.01 -1.99
CA LEU A 32 -4.60 0.40 -1.99
C LEU A 32 -3.99 0.85 -3.33
N GLY A 33 -3.49 -0.08 -4.16
CA GLY A 33 -3.02 0.23 -5.52
C GLY A 33 -4.08 0.88 -6.41
N ARG A 34 -5.38 0.62 -6.15
CA ARG A 34 -6.51 1.21 -6.90
C ARG A 34 -6.66 2.72 -6.70
N LEU A 35 -6.06 3.29 -5.65
CA LEU A 35 -6.12 4.73 -5.37
C LEU A 35 -5.57 5.58 -6.51
N ALA A 36 -4.59 5.07 -7.25
CA ALA A 36 -4.02 5.77 -8.41
C ALA A 36 -5.04 6.01 -9.54
N GLU A 37 -6.12 5.23 -9.56
CA GLU A 37 -7.17 5.27 -10.59
C GLU A 37 -8.43 6.03 -10.13
N LEU A 38 -8.50 6.41 -8.85
CA LEU A 38 -9.67 7.04 -8.24
C LEU A 38 -9.45 8.53 -7.96
N PRO A 39 -10.51 9.36 -7.98
CA PRO A 39 -10.44 10.74 -7.52
C PRO A 39 -10.01 10.80 -6.05
N VAL A 40 -9.24 11.84 -5.68
CA VAL A 40 -8.77 12.05 -4.30
C VAL A 40 -9.91 12.08 -3.27
N GLY A 41 -11.10 12.55 -3.67
CA GLY A 41 -12.29 12.54 -2.82
C GLY A 41 -12.74 11.14 -2.38
N GLU A 42 -12.43 10.11 -3.18
CA GLU A 42 -12.76 8.71 -2.88
C GLU A 42 -11.66 8.01 -2.06
N HIS A 43 -10.47 8.63 -1.93
CA HIS A 43 -9.33 8.00 -1.28
C HIS A 43 -9.59 7.70 0.19
N VAL A 44 -10.30 8.60 0.88
CA VAL A 44 -10.63 8.43 2.32
C VAL A 44 -11.46 7.17 2.56
N ALA A 45 -12.50 6.94 1.76
CA ALA A 45 -13.35 5.76 1.89
C ALA A 45 -12.55 4.46 1.67
N VAL A 46 -11.66 4.45 0.68
CA VAL A 46 -10.77 3.31 0.41
C VAL A 46 -9.78 3.08 1.55
N PHE A 47 -9.23 4.14 2.14
CA PHE A 47 -8.34 4.02 3.30
C PHE A 47 -9.07 3.50 4.54
N GLU A 48 -10.27 4.00 4.83
CA GLU A 48 -11.07 3.54 5.97
C GLU A 48 -11.45 2.07 5.86
N GLU A 49 -11.83 1.62 4.66
CA GLU A 49 -12.13 0.21 4.38
C GLU A 49 -10.90 -0.68 4.60
N ALA A 50 -9.76 -0.30 4.01
CA ALA A 50 -8.51 -1.04 4.14
C ALA A 50 -8.01 -1.08 5.59
N PHE A 51 -8.09 0.05 6.29
CA PHE A 51 -7.68 0.16 7.69
C PHE A 51 -8.55 -0.73 8.59
N SER A 52 -9.88 -0.68 8.43
CA SER A 52 -10.81 -1.53 9.20
C SER A 52 -10.56 -3.02 8.96
N ALA A 53 -10.25 -3.41 7.72
CA ALA A 53 -9.92 -4.80 7.38
C ALA A 53 -8.61 -5.26 8.04
N LEU A 54 -7.60 -4.38 8.09
CA LEU A 54 -6.33 -4.67 8.75
C LEU A 54 -6.48 -4.76 10.27
N GLU A 55 -7.22 -3.84 10.90
CA GLU A 55 -7.52 -3.88 12.34
C GLU A 55 -8.22 -5.18 12.72
N ALA A 56 -9.24 -5.59 11.97
CA ALA A 56 -9.92 -6.86 12.20
C ALA A 56 -8.97 -8.06 12.07
N ARG A 57 -8.01 -8.00 11.14
CA ARG A 57 -7.01 -9.07 10.97
C ARG A 57 -6.05 -9.15 12.15
N LEU A 58 -5.57 -8.00 12.63
CA LEU A 58 -4.65 -7.90 13.75
C LEU A 58 -5.31 -8.34 15.06
N ALA A 59 -6.54 -7.89 15.31
CA ALA A 59 -7.32 -8.31 16.48
C ALA A 59 -7.48 -9.85 16.54
N ALA A 60 -7.70 -10.50 15.39
CA ALA A 60 -7.80 -11.96 15.32
C ALA A 60 -6.47 -12.70 15.58
N VAL A 61 -5.32 -12.02 15.53
CA VAL A 61 -4.01 -12.60 15.89
C VAL A 61 -3.72 -12.41 17.39
N ASP A 62 -4.16 -11.29 17.97
CA ASP A 62 -3.96 -10.98 19.40
C ASP A 62 -4.80 -11.86 20.34
N ASP A 63 -5.85 -12.50 19.84
CA ASP A 63 -6.73 -13.41 20.61
C ASP A 63 -6.18 -14.86 20.75
N LEU A 64 -4.91 -15.12 20.37
CA LEU A 64 -4.28 -16.46 20.32
C LEU A 64 -3.20 -16.67 21.39
#